data_AF-A0A7C1BR89-F1
#
_entry.id   AF-A0A7C1BR89-F1
#
_cell.length_a   1.000
_cell.length_b   1.000
_cell.length_c   1.000
_cell.angle_alpha   90.00
_cell.angle_beta   90.00
_cell.angle_gamma   90.00
#
_symmetry.space_group_name_H-M   'P 1'
#
loop_
_entity.id
_entity.type
_entity.pdbx_description
1 polymer ?
#
loop_
_entity_poly.entity_id
_entity_poly.type
_entity_poly.pdbx_seq_one_letter_code
_entity_poly.pdbx_strand_id
1 'polypeptide(L)'
;CKKDERKNIIKRLFGSKPKEDEPLKGRLYFFPTFFEENAKKDVITPLKRDTRTPTKRGPIPLEVMKPGTSGEFHLLYIPYPKGKDFKKEEIEEDLKFLAESLGLMFYTYGFSAKKTSGFGVIEELKESEVKVYPEIEDLKQIFSILYTKVDKNGNYGD
;
A
#
# COMPACT_ATOMS: atom_id res chain seq x y z
N CYS A 1 13.10 21.10 3.59
CA CYS A 1 11.79 21.60 4.12
C CYS A 1 10.53 21.12 3.35
N LYS A 2 10.37 19.81 3.09
CA LYS A 2 9.11 19.07 2.73
C LYS A 2 9.51 17.61 2.48
N LYS A 3 10.62 17.43 1.76
CA LYS A 3 11.30 16.14 1.58
C LYS A 3 11.81 15.55 2.90
N ASP A 4 12.36 16.40 3.78
CA ASP A 4 12.87 15.99 5.10
C ASP A 4 11.73 15.57 6.04
N GLU A 5 10.59 16.27 6.01
CA GLU A 5 9.39 15.91 6.77
C GLU A 5 8.86 14.53 6.35
N ARG A 6 8.71 14.29 5.04
CA ARG A 6 8.31 12.97 4.52
C ARG A 6 9.28 11.86 4.94
N LYS A 7 10.59 12.14 4.89
CA LYS A 7 11.60 11.17 5.31
C LYS A 7 11.47 10.82 6.79
N ASN A 8 11.16 11.81 7.63
CA ASN A 8 10.91 11.59 9.06
C ASN A 8 9.65 10.75 9.28
N ILE A 9 8.53 11.07 8.63
CA ILE A 9 7.30 10.27 8.69
C ILE A 9 7.59 8.81 8.30
N ILE A 10 8.28 8.58 7.17
CA ILE A 10 8.64 7.23 6.71
C ILE A 10 9.48 6.50 7.76
N LYS A 11 10.47 7.18 8.37
CA LYS A 11 11.30 6.59 9.43
C LYS A 11 10.47 6.26 10.68
N ARG A 12 9.50 7.08 11.07
CA ARG A 12 8.57 6.78 12.18
C ARG A 12 7.71 5.56 11.87
N LEU A 13 7.14 5.49 10.67
CA LEU A 13 6.23 4.41 10.25
C LEU A 13 6.94 3.06 10.10
N PHE A 14 8.09 3.02 9.43
CA PHE A 14 8.77 1.77 9.07
C PHE A 14 10.02 1.44 9.89
N GLY A 15 10.53 2.41 10.65
CA GLY A 15 11.75 2.26 11.45
C GLY A 15 13.03 2.71 10.73
N SER A 16 14.14 2.63 11.46
CA SER A 16 15.48 2.97 10.95
C SER A 16 15.99 1.90 9.97
N LYS A 17 16.92 2.27 9.09
CA LYS A 17 17.62 1.28 8.27
C LYS A 17 18.48 0.35 9.14
N PRO A 18 18.74 -0.89 8.70
CA PRO A 18 19.75 -1.73 9.33
C PRO A 18 21.10 -1.00 9.38
N LYS A 19 21.76 -1.01 10.54
CA LYS A 19 23.07 -0.36 10.83
C LYS A 19 23.05 1.15 11.10
N GLU A 20 21.90 1.76 11.37
CA GLU A 20 21.88 3.08 12.01
C GLU A 20 22.23 2.94 13.50
N ASP A 21 22.95 3.93 14.05
CA ASP A 21 23.47 3.92 15.43
C ASP A 21 22.37 3.78 16.49
N GLU A 22 21.16 4.27 16.17
CA GLU A 22 19.95 4.12 16.99
C GLU A 22 18.85 3.42 16.18
N PRO A 23 18.72 2.08 16.30
CA PRO A 23 17.68 1.33 15.62
C PRO A 23 16.30 1.67 16.20
N LEU A 24 15.48 2.37 15.42
CA LEU A 24 14.08 2.65 15.76
C LEU A 24 13.19 1.55 15.15
N LYS A 25 12.34 0.94 15.98
CA LYS A 25 11.25 0.10 15.47
C LYS A 25 10.14 0.98 14.87
N GLY A 26 9.65 0.62 13.70
CA GLY A 26 8.54 1.33 13.05
C GLY A 26 7.23 1.22 13.82
N ARG A 27 6.36 2.22 13.63
CA ARG A 27 5.00 2.30 14.17
C ARG A 27 3.99 1.42 13.43
N LEU A 28 4.33 0.88 12.26
CA LEU A 28 3.46 0.00 11.47
C LEU A 28 3.80 -1.47 11.62
N TYR A 29 2.76 -2.28 11.71
CA TYR A 29 2.82 -3.73 11.61
C TYR A 29 1.80 -4.22 10.59
N PHE A 30 2.26 -4.98 9.60
CA PHE A 30 1.43 -5.57 8.55
C PHE A 30 1.19 -7.03 8.88
N PHE A 31 -0.06 -7.46 8.81
CA PHE A 31 -0.41 -8.87 8.91
C PHE A 31 -0.45 -9.50 7.52
N PRO A 32 -0.14 -10.81 7.41
CA PRO A 32 -0.35 -11.52 6.16
C PRO A 32 -1.83 -11.49 5.78
N THR A 33 -2.11 -11.18 4.52
CA THR A 33 -3.43 -11.36 3.91
C THR A 33 -3.52 -12.77 3.37
N PHE A 34 -4.51 -13.52 3.84
CA PHE A 34 -4.83 -14.85 3.34
C PHE A 34 -6.04 -14.78 2.43
N PHE A 35 -6.07 -15.67 1.45
CA PHE A 35 -7.18 -15.86 0.54
C PHE A 35 -7.81 -17.23 0.81
N GLU A 36 -9.14 -17.30 0.81
CA GLU A 36 -9.86 -18.58 0.93
C GLU A 36 -9.71 -19.40 -0.36
N GLU A 37 -9.68 -18.73 -1.51
CA GLU A 37 -9.50 -19.38 -2.79
C GLU A 37 -8.03 -19.73 -3.05
N ASN A 38 -7.83 -20.86 -3.73
CA ASN A 38 -6.51 -21.26 -4.18
C ASN A 38 -6.07 -20.43 -5.40
N ALA A 39 -4.78 -20.07 -5.42
CA ALA A 39 -4.15 -19.46 -6.58
C ALA A 39 -4.33 -20.34 -7.83
N LYS A 40 -4.50 -19.69 -8.97
CA LYS A 40 -4.66 -20.36 -10.27
C LYS A 40 -3.41 -20.16 -11.11
N LYS A 41 -3.14 -21.13 -11.97
CA LYS A 41 -2.06 -21.00 -12.96
C LYS A 41 -2.45 -19.97 -14.02
N ASP A 42 -1.51 -19.11 -14.33
CA ASP A 42 -1.55 -18.12 -15.40
C ASP A 42 -0.25 -18.16 -16.20
N VAL A 43 -0.22 -17.52 -17.35
CA VAL A 43 0.93 -17.56 -18.26
C VAL A 43 1.18 -16.19 -18.85
N ILE A 44 2.38 -15.66 -18.66
CA ILE A 44 2.85 -14.46 -19.36
C ILE A 44 3.82 -14.88 -20.45
N THR A 45 3.56 -14.46 -21.69
CA THR A 45 4.47 -14.71 -22.82
C THR A 45 5.13 -13.41 -23.25
N PRO A 46 6.42 -13.17 -22.90
CA PRO A 46 7.11 -11.97 -23.37
C PRO A 46 7.26 -12.03 -24.89
N LEU A 47 6.74 -11.00 -25.56
CA LEU A 47 6.82 -10.85 -27.02
C LEU A 47 7.97 -9.90 -27.39
N LYS A 48 8.64 -10.18 -28.50
CA LYS A 48 9.58 -9.23 -29.10
C LYS A 48 8.79 -8.04 -29.66
N ARG A 49 9.25 -6.81 -29.41
CA ARG A 49 8.54 -5.58 -29.79
C ARG A 49 8.48 -5.35 -31.31
N ASP A 50 9.50 -5.81 -32.02
CA ASP A 50 9.67 -5.65 -33.48
C ASP A 50 8.75 -6.57 -34.30
N THR A 51 8.61 -7.81 -33.84
CA THR A 51 7.99 -8.91 -34.60
C THR A 51 6.70 -9.41 -33.96
N ARG A 52 6.39 -8.97 -32.73
CA ARG A 52 5.29 -9.49 -31.88
C ARG A 52 5.32 -11.01 -31.70
N THR A 53 6.47 -11.65 -31.90
CA THR A 53 6.65 -13.09 -31.73
C THR A 53 7.13 -13.42 -30.32
N PRO A 54 6.83 -14.63 -29.78
CA PRO A 54 7.37 -15.07 -28.50
C PRO A 54 8.89 -14.98 -28.44
N THR A 55 9.41 -14.41 -27.35
CA THR A 55 10.85 -14.40 -27.10
C THR A 55 11.35 -15.83 -26.83
N LYS A 56 12.67 -16.05 -26.94
CA LYS A 56 13.32 -17.34 -26.60
C LYS A 56 13.08 -17.79 -25.16
N ARG A 57 12.57 -16.92 -24.29
CA ARG A 57 12.25 -17.21 -22.89
C ARG A 57 10.93 -17.96 -22.73
N GLY A 58 10.17 -18.16 -23.80
CA GLY A 58 8.93 -18.93 -23.80
C GLY A 58 7.84 -18.37 -22.88
N PRO A 59 6.70 -19.05 -22.78
CA PRO A 59 5.67 -18.71 -21.81
C PRO A 59 6.14 -18.98 -20.38
N ILE A 60 5.94 -18.00 -19.49
CA ILE A 60 6.33 -18.07 -18.08
C ILE A 60 5.07 -18.38 -17.26
N PRO A 61 4.97 -19.57 -16.65
CA PRO A 61 3.86 -19.91 -15.76
C PRO A 61 3.96 -19.12 -14.45
N LEU A 62 2.82 -18.70 -13.93
CA LEU A 62 2.68 -17.94 -12.69
C LEU A 62 1.49 -18.45 -11.90
N GLU A 63 1.56 -18.35 -10.59
CA GLU A 63 0.38 -18.53 -9.73
C GLU A 63 -0.16 -17.15 -9.37
N VAL A 64 -1.44 -16.95 -9.63
CA VAL A 64 -2.11 -15.66 -9.44
C VAL A 64 -3.47 -15.87 -8.78
N MET A 65 -3.85 -14.92 -7.92
CA MET A 65 -5.25 -14.76 -7.54
C MET A 65 -5.99 -14.13 -8.71
N LYS A 66 -7.15 -14.70 -9.08
CA LYS A 66 -7.95 -14.20 -10.20
C LYS A 66 -8.75 -12.96 -9.76
N PRO A 67 -9.10 -12.05 -10.68
CA PRO A 67 -9.99 -10.93 -10.38
C PRO A 67 -11.28 -11.41 -9.70
N GLY A 68 -11.78 -10.64 -8.74
CA GLY A 68 -12.94 -11.00 -7.91
C GLY A 68 -12.59 -11.81 -6.64
N THR A 69 -11.35 -12.25 -6.47
CA THR A 69 -10.91 -12.86 -5.21
C THR A 69 -10.78 -11.77 -4.12
N SER A 70 -11.35 -12.01 -2.94
CA SER A 70 -11.20 -11.14 -1.78
C SER A 70 -10.24 -11.71 -0.73
N GLY A 71 -9.65 -10.81 0.07
CA GLY A 71 -8.84 -11.16 1.22
C GLY A 71 -8.84 -10.00 2.22
N GLU A 72 -8.62 -10.30 3.49
CA GLU A 72 -8.64 -9.27 4.54
C GLU A 72 -7.25 -8.67 4.76
N PHE A 73 -7.11 -7.39 4.47
CA PHE A 73 -5.89 -6.62 4.72
C PHE A 73 -5.95 -5.99 6.12
N HIS A 74 -5.04 -6.42 7.00
CA HIS A 74 -4.94 -5.90 8.36
C HIS A 74 -3.63 -5.16 8.56
N LEU A 75 -3.72 -3.97 9.15
CA LEU A 75 -2.58 -3.14 9.52
C LEU A 75 -2.80 -2.61 10.93
N LEU A 76 -1.75 -2.67 11.75
CA LEU A 76 -1.73 -2.13 13.10
C LEU A 76 -0.77 -0.94 13.16
N TYR A 77 -1.30 0.20 13.56
CA TYR A 77 -0.51 1.37 13.93
C TYR A 77 -0.35 1.43 15.45
N ILE A 78 0.90 1.53 15.91
CA ILE A 78 1.24 1.71 17.32
C ILE A 78 2.11 2.97 17.42
N PRO A 79 1.73 4.01 18.19
CA PRO A 79 2.52 5.23 18.31
C PRO A 79 3.80 5.06 19.16
N TYR A 80 4.32 3.83 19.29
CA TYR A 80 5.46 3.46 20.10
C TYR A 80 6.57 2.81 19.28
N PRO A 81 7.84 2.94 19.69
CA PRO A 81 8.30 3.70 20.86
C PRO A 81 8.12 5.21 20.71
N LYS A 82 7.71 5.87 21.79
CA LYS A 82 7.64 7.34 21.87
C LYS A 82 9.05 7.83 22.23
N GLY A 83 9.70 8.56 21.32
CA GLY A 83 10.96 9.24 21.63
C GLY A 83 10.75 10.34 22.66
N LYS A 84 11.85 10.88 23.24
CA LYS A 84 11.78 11.99 24.20
C LYS A 84 11.06 13.22 23.64
N ASP A 85 11.14 13.44 22.33
CA ASP A 85 10.53 14.55 21.61
C ASP A 85 9.22 14.16 20.90
N PHE A 86 8.53 13.12 21.37
CA PHE A 86 7.25 12.70 20.81
C PHE A 86 6.21 13.82 20.90
N LYS A 87 5.62 14.16 19.75
CA LYS A 87 4.52 15.12 19.65
C LYS A 87 3.24 14.38 19.27
N LYS A 88 2.12 14.73 19.90
CA LYS A 88 0.84 14.04 19.65
C LYS A 88 0.36 14.24 18.21
N GLU A 89 0.71 15.39 17.64
CA GLU A 89 0.44 15.80 16.27
C GLU A 89 1.07 14.84 15.25
N GLU A 90 2.19 14.17 15.61
CA GLU A 90 2.79 13.16 14.73
C GLU A 90 1.85 11.99 14.44
N ILE A 91 0.93 11.65 15.34
CA ILE A 91 -0.03 10.57 15.11
C ILE A 91 -0.94 10.94 13.94
N GLU A 92 -1.45 12.17 13.94
CA GLU A 92 -2.35 12.64 12.89
C GLU A 92 -1.61 12.76 11.54
N GLU A 93 -0.38 13.28 11.56
CA GLU A 93 0.49 13.32 10.38
C GLU A 93 0.76 11.92 9.80
N ASP A 94 1.14 10.98 10.67
CA ASP A 94 1.44 9.60 10.31
C ASP A 94 0.22 8.92 9.67
N LEU A 95 -0.98 9.09 10.27
CA LEU A 95 -2.21 8.45 9.80
C LEU A 95 -2.73 9.05 8.49
N LYS A 96 -2.65 10.38 8.32
CA LYS A 96 -2.99 11.04 7.05
C LYS A 96 -2.07 10.56 5.93
N PHE A 97 -0.75 10.57 6.17
CA PHE A 97 0.22 10.07 5.20
C PHE A 97 0.00 8.59 4.87
N LEU A 98 -0.35 7.78 5.87
CA LEU A 98 -0.66 6.36 5.68
C LEU A 98 -1.91 6.16 4.83
N ALA A 99 -3.01 6.88 5.08
CA ALA A 99 -4.23 6.76 4.30
C ALA A 99 -4.02 7.12 2.82
N GLU A 100 -3.30 8.21 2.54
CA GLU A 100 -2.90 8.59 1.17
C GLU A 100 -2.03 7.50 0.51
N SER A 101 -1.06 6.96 1.26
CA SER A 101 -0.15 5.92 0.77
C SER A 101 -0.88 4.61 0.47
N LEU A 102 -1.84 4.23 1.31
CA LEU A 102 -2.70 3.06 1.08
C LEU A 102 -3.57 3.26 -0.16
N GLY A 103 -4.16 4.44 -0.35
CA GLY A 103 -4.92 4.75 -1.56
C GLY A 103 -4.07 4.63 -2.84
N LEU A 104 -2.84 5.14 -2.81
CA LEU A 104 -1.89 4.97 -3.91
C LEU A 104 -1.51 3.50 -4.14
N MET A 105 -1.28 2.75 -3.06
CA MET A 105 -0.94 1.33 -3.14
C MET A 105 -2.10 0.50 -3.73
N PHE A 106 -3.32 0.73 -3.26
CA PHE A 106 -4.52 -0.01 -3.67
C PHE A 106 -4.92 0.27 -5.12
N TYR A 107 -4.89 1.55 -5.54
CA TYR A 107 -5.53 1.98 -6.78
C TYR A 107 -4.59 2.44 -7.89
N THR A 108 -3.31 2.66 -7.59
CA THR A 108 -2.34 3.17 -8.58
C THR A 108 -1.18 2.21 -8.79
N TYR A 109 -0.54 1.77 -7.71
CA TYR A 109 0.69 0.97 -7.81
C TYR A 109 0.44 -0.53 -7.75
N GLY A 110 -0.61 -0.97 -7.04
CA GLY A 110 -0.92 -2.36 -6.78
C GLY A 110 0.05 -3.03 -5.81
N PHE A 111 -0.36 -4.18 -5.28
CA PHE A 111 0.50 -5.12 -4.58
C PHE A 111 1.40 -5.85 -5.60
N SER A 112 2.69 -6.02 -5.30
CA SER A 112 3.72 -6.67 -6.15
C SER A 112 4.46 -5.77 -7.16
N ALA A 113 5.42 -6.39 -7.85
CA ALA A 113 6.40 -5.74 -8.73
C ALA A 113 5.95 -5.65 -10.21
N LYS A 114 4.85 -6.31 -10.61
CA LYS A 114 4.41 -6.41 -12.02
C LYS A 114 3.36 -5.36 -12.43
N LYS A 115 3.63 -4.10 -12.08
CA LYS A 115 2.73 -2.95 -12.31
C LYS A 115 2.37 -2.75 -13.79
N THR A 116 3.32 -2.96 -14.69
CA THR A 116 3.14 -2.75 -16.15
C THR A 116 2.21 -3.76 -16.81
N SER A 117 1.79 -4.80 -16.09
CA SER A 117 0.85 -5.81 -16.58
C SER A 117 -0.50 -5.78 -15.83
N GLY A 118 -0.76 -4.73 -15.03
CA GLY A 118 -2.05 -4.52 -14.35
C GLY A 118 -2.30 -5.42 -13.14
N PHE A 119 -1.26 -6.08 -12.60
CA PHE A 119 -1.42 -6.98 -11.46
C PHE A 119 -1.45 -6.22 -10.14
N GLY A 120 -2.29 -6.69 -9.21
CA GLY A 120 -2.25 -6.33 -7.80
C GLY A 120 -3.01 -5.06 -7.41
N VAL A 121 -3.69 -4.39 -8.32
CA VAL A 121 -4.68 -3.37 -7.96
C VAL A 121 -5.93 -4.03 -7.42
N ILE A 122 -6.64 -3.34 -6.52
CA ILE A 122 -7.91 -3.81 -5.97
C ILE A 122 -9.08 -3.02 -6.55
N GLU A 123 -10.28 -3.59 -6.44
CA GLU A 123 -11.52 -2.88 -6.75
C GLU A 123 -11.79 -1.76 -5.75
N GLU A 124 -12.58 -0.77 -6.14
CA GLU A 124 -12.94 0.36 -5.29
C GLU A 124 -13.67 -0.14 -4.04
N LEU A 125 -13.12 0.17 -2.86
CA LEU A 125 -13.70 -0.22 -1.58
C LEU A 125 -14.94 0.61 -1.26
N LYS A 126 -15.92 -0.03 -0.62
CA LYS A 126 -17.06 0.61 0.01
C LYS A 126 -16.73 1.00 1.44
N GLU A 127 -17.45 1.98 1.99
CA GLU A 127 -17.29 2.40 3.39
C GLU A 127 -17.39 1.20 4.36
N SER A 128 -18.34 0.29 4.13
CA SER A 128 -18.55 -0.90 4.98
C SER A 128 -17.37 -1.89 4.97
N GLU A 129 -16.48 -1.79 3.99
CA GLU A 129 -15.31 -2.67 3.82
C GLU A 129 -14.06 -2.08 4.51
N VAL A 130 -14.11 -0.82 4.95
CA VAL A 130 -13.02 -0.16 5.68
C VAL A 130 -13.38 -0.03 7.15
N LYS A 131 -12.78 -0.89 7.98
CA LYS A 131 -12.98 -0.90 9.43
C LYS A 131 -11.76 -0.27 10.12
N VAL A 132 -12.00 0.77 10.91
CA VAL A 132 -10.96 1.47 11.68
C VAL A 132 -11.27 1.33 13.17
N TYR A 133 -10.30 0.81 13.93
CA TYR A 133 -10.42 0.63 15.37
C TYR A 133 -9.33 1.39 16.12
N PRO A 134 -9.65 2.00 17.28
CA PRO A 134 -11.00 2.13 17.86
C PRO A 134 -11.93 2.99 16.97
N GLU A 135 -13.24 2.77 17.08
CA GLU A 135 -14.26 3.47 16.29
C GLU A 135 -14.39 4.93 16.75
N ILE A 136 -13.45 5.76 16.29
CA ILE A 136 -13.40 7.20 16.55
C ILE A 136 -13.64 7.92 15.23
N GLU A 137 -14.58 8.86 15.21
CA GLU A 137 -15.03 9.56 14.00
C GLU A 137 -13.86 10.23 13.26
N ASP A 138 -12.99 10.95 13.97
CA ASP A 138 -11.82 11.61 13.38
C ASP A 138 -10.88 10.62 12.68
N LEU A 139 -10.70 9.41 13.23
CA LEU A 139 -9.88 8.36 12.62
C LEU A 139 -10.56 7.80 11.38
N LYS A 140 -11.87 7.53 11.45
CA LYS A 140 -12.65 7.05 10.31
C LYS A 140 -12.63 8.07 9.16
N GLN A 141 -12.72 9.36 9.48
CA GLN A 141 -12.64 10.45 8.52
C GLN A 141 -11.30 10.50 7.79
N ILE A 142 -10.17 10.25 8.49
CA ILE A 142 -8.83 10.20 7.86
C ILE A 142 -8.77 9.11 6.78
N PHE A 143 -9.34 7.94 7.04
CA PHE A 143 -9.32 6.80 6.10
C PHE A 143 -10.47 6.82 5.09
N SER A 144 -11.34 7.84 5.12
CA SER A 144 -12.42 7.98 4.13
C SER A 144 -11.94 8.10 2.69
N ILE A 145 -10.71 8.58 2.48
CA ILE A 145 -10.04 8.62 1.17
C ILE A 145 -9.96 7.25 0.48
N LEU A 146 -10.05 6.15 1.23
CA LEU A 146 -10.00 4.80 0.68
C LEU A 146 -11.30 4.37 -0.01
N TYR A 147 -12.43 4.98 0.31
CA TYR A 147 -13.76 4.63 -0.24
C TYR A 147 -14.55 5.83 -0.76
N THR A 148 -13.96 7.03 -0.72
CA THR A 148 -14.54 8.25 -1.31
C THR A 148 -13.80 8.59 -2.58
N LYS A 149 -14.55 8.99 -3.61
CA LYS A 149 -13.96 9.48 -4.85
C LYS A 149 -13.30 10.81 -4.57
N VAL A 150 -11.97 10.81 -4.46
CA VAL A 150 -11.21 12.02 -4.72
C VAL A 150 -11.30 12.27 -6.22
N ASP A 151 -12.03 13.30 -6.63
CA ASP A 151 -12.01 13.77 -8.01
C ASP A 151 -10.55 14.02 -8.42
N LYS A 152 -9.96 13.08 -9.18
CA LYS A 152 -8.60 13.18 -9.71
C LYS A 152 -8.58 14.15 -10.91
N ASN A 153 -9.03 15.39 -10.70
CA ASN A 153 -8.84 16.51 -11.62
C ASN A 153 -7.67 17.41 -11.17
N GLY A 154 -6.60 16.80 -10.67
CA GLY A 154 -5.35 17.46 -10.35
C GLY A 154 -4.29 17.08 -11.36
N ASN A 155 -4.08 17.94 -12.37
CA ASN A 155 -2.94 17.89 -13.28
C ASN A 155 -1.64 17.77 -12.47
N TYR A 156 -1.04 16.57 -12.45
CA TYR A 156 0.41 16.47 -12.31
C TYR A 156 1.00 16.73 -13.69
N GLY A 157 1.19 18.02 -13.99
CA GLY A 157 2.03 18.44 -15.09
C GLY A 157 3.49 18.10 -14.78
N ASP A 158 4.17 17.58 -15.80
CA ASP A 158 5.61 17.35 -15.87
C ASP A 158 6.45 18.60 -15.54
#